data_AF-A0AAJ1EUS9-F1
#
_entry.id   AF-A0AAJ1EUS9-F1
#
_cell.length_a   1.000
_cell.length_b   1.000
_cell.length_c   1.000
_cell.angle_alpha   90.00
_cell.angle_beta   90.00
_cell.angle_gamma   90.00
#
_symmetry.space_group_name_H-M   'P 1'
#
loop_
_entity.id
_entity.type
_entity.pdbx_description
1 polymer ?
#
loop_
_entity_poly.entity_id
_entity_poly.type
_entity_poly.pdbx_seq_one_letter_code
_entity_poly.pdbx_strand_id
1 'polypeptide(L)' 'MAVPKRKMSRANTRTRRSAWKAKAPQLTSVKGNDGRSYVAPRHLTKAVKLGLYSPADDFE' A
#
# COMPACT_ATOMS: atom_id res chain seq x y z
N MET A 1 -23.48 9.56 -27.08
CA MET A 1 -23.13 8.95 -25.78
C MET A 1 -22.84 7.47 -26.00
N ALA A 2 -21.65 6.98 -25.63
CA ALA A 2 -21.34 5.56 -25.78
C ALA A 2 -21.97 4.77 -24.62
N VAL A 3 -22.77 3.74 -24.95
CA VAL A 3 -23.39 2.84 -23.98
C VAL A 3 -23.05 1.38 -24.33
N PRO A 4 -22.86 0.50 -23.32
CA PRO A 4 -22.60 -0.90 -23.58
C PRO A 4 -23.82 -1.58 -24.20
N LYS A 5 -23.69 -2.07 -25.44
CA LYS A 5 -24.78 -2.74 -26.16
C LYS A 5 -25.10 -4.14 -25.61
N ARG A 6 -24.12 -4.82 -25.01
CA ARG A 6 -24.20 -6.22 -24.56
C ARG A 6 -23.67 -6.36 -23.14
N LYS A 7 -24.24 -7.32 -22.40
CA LYS A 7 -23.68 -7.77 -21.13
C LYS A 7 -22.36 -8.47 -21.38
N MET A 8 -21.30 -8.05 -20.68
CA MET A 8 -19.98 -8.67 -20.78
C MET A 8 -20.01 -10.09 -20.19
N SER A 9 -19.28 -11.03 -20.82
CA SER A 9 -19.22 -12.42 -20.35
C SER A 9 -18.66 -12.50 -18.93
N ARG A 10 -19.03 -13.57 -18.20
CA ARG A 10 -18.52 -13.82 -16.85
C ARG A 10 -17.00 -13.94 -16.83
N ALA A 11 -16.42 -14.63 -17.82
CA ALA A 11 -14.98 -14.78 -17.96
C ALA A 11 -14.28 -13.42 -18.08
N ASN A 12 -14.70 -12.57 -19.03
CA ASN A 12 -14.09 -11.26 -19.26
C ASN A 12 -14.24 -10.34 -18.04
N THR A 13 -15.40 -10.37 -17.38
CA THR A 13 -15.64 -9.59 -16.16
C THR A 13 -14.72 -10.03 -15.02
N ARG A 14 -14.52 -11.33 -14.85
CA ARG A 14 -13.61 -11.89 -13.83
C ARG A 14 -12.16 -11.54 -14.12
N THR A 15 -11.70 -11.70 -15.37
CA THR A 15 -10.34 -11.36 -15.78
C THR A 15 -10.03 -9.88 -15.55
N ARG A 16 -10.94 -8.98 -15.91
CA ARG A 16 -10.76 -7.55 -15.64
C ARG A 16 -10.70 -7.27 -14.14
N ARG A 17 -11.61 -7.88 -13.35
CA ARG A 17 -11.65 -7.67 -11.90
C ARG A 17 -10.41 -8.22 -11.19
N SER A 18 -9.86 -9.35 -11.63
CA SER A 18 -8.67 -9.94 -11.01
C SER A 18 -7.40 -9.10 -11.20
N ALA A 19 -7.38 -8.19 -12.17
CA ALA A 19 -6.30 -7.23 -12.34
C ALA A 19 -6.34 -6.10 -11.30
N TRP A 20 -7.50 -5.81 -10.71
CA TRP A 20 -7.65 -4.81 -9.65
C TRP A 20 -7.20 -5.39 -8.31
N LYS A 21 -5.90 -5.31 -8.06
CA LYS A 21 -5.22 -5.77 -6.85
C LYS A 21 -4.12 -4.77 -6.45
N ALA A 22 -3.87 -4.63 -5.16
CA ALA A 22 -2.78 -3.81 -4.64
C ALA A 22 -1.49 -4.63 -4.50
N LYS A 23 -0.35 -4.01 -4.79
CA LYS A 23 0.97 -4.58 -4.50
C LYS A 23 1.38 -4.16 -3.09
N ALA A 24 1.75 -5.13 -2.25
CA ALA A 24 2.28 -4.83 -0.92
C ALA A 24 3.60 -4.05 -1.01
N PRO A 25 3.80 -3.01 -0.18
CA PRO A 25 5.07 -2.29 -0.14
C PRO A 25 6.17 -3.19 0.44
N GLN A 26 7.40 -2.96 -0.01
CA GLN A 26 8.57 -3.59 0.60
C GLN A 26 8.91 -2.87 1.91
N LEU A 27 8.98 -3.64 2.99
CA LEU A 27 9.22 -3.13 4.33
C LEU A 27 10.68 -3.31 4.74
N THR A 28 11.20 -2.38 5.54
CA THR A 28 12.56 -2.40 6.06
C THR A 28 12.53 -2.06 7.55
N SER A 29 13.41 -2.69 8.32
CA SER A 29 13.61 -2.37 9.75
C SER A 29 14.43 -1.09 9.89
N VAL A 30 13.96 -0.15 10.71
CA VAL A 30 14.56 1.17 10.94
C VAL A 30 14.54 1.48 12.42
N LYS A 31 15.66 1.95 12.99
CA LYS A 31 15.67 2.51 14.34
C LYS A 31 15.21 3.96 14.33
N GLY A 32 14.23 4.28 15.19
CA GLY A 32 13.73 5.63 15.42
C GLY A 32 14.62 6.44 16.36
N ASN A 33 14.34 7.74 16.47
CA ASN A 33 15.06 8.66 17.35
C ASN A 33 14.88 8.33 18.84
N ASP A 34 13.76 7.71 19.19
CA ASP A 34 13.42 7.21 20.52
C ASP A 34 14.12 5.87 20.88
N GLY A 35 14.95 5.34 19.97
CA GLY A 35 15.69 4.10 20.17
C GLY A 35 14.90 2.82 19.87
N ARG A 36 13.61 2.93 19.52
CA ARG A 36 12.77 1.78 19.17
C ARG A 36 12.99 1.33 17.72
N SER A 37 12.70 0.06 17.45
CA SER A 37 12.76 -0.50 16.10
C SER A 37 11.38 -0.46 15.45
N TYR A 38 11.29 0.11 14.25
CA TYR A 38 10.09 0.24 13.45
C TYR A 38 10.21 -0.51 12.13
N VAL A 39 9.07 -0.88 11.57
CA VAL A 39 8.97 -1.47 10.24
C VAL A 39 8.28 -0.47 9.33
N ALA A 40 8.99 0.04 8.32
CA ALA A 40 8.48 1.07 7.44
C ALA A 40 8.93 0.86 5.99
N PRO A 41 8.19 1.39 4.99
CA PRO A 41 8.68 1.47 3.63
C PRO A 41 9.98 2.28 3.52
N ARG A 42 10.87 1.88 2.62
CA ARG A 42 12.22 2.48 2.46
C ARG A 42 12.22 4.01 2.26
N HIS A 43 11.20 4.57 1.61
CA HIS A 43 11.12 6.02 1.38
C HIS A 43 10.75 6.81 2.65
N LEU A 44 10.17 6.17 3.66
CA LEU A 44 9.80 6.77 4.94
C LEU A 44 10.88 6.62 6.01
N THR A 45 11.94 5.83 5.76
CA THR A 45 13.05 5.60 6.71
C THR A 45 13.63 6.91 7.26
N LYS A 46 13.76 7.96 6.44
CA LYS A 46 14.29 9.26 6.90
C LYS A 46 13.36 9.93 7.90
N ALA A 47 12.05 9.91 7.65
CA ALA A 47 11.06 10.50 8.54
C ALA A 47 11.02 9.78 9.89
N VAL A 48 11.07 8.44 9.87
CA VAL A 48 11.14 7.60 11.07
C VAL A 48 12.39 7.90 11.90
N LYS A 49 13.56 7.98 11.26
CA LYS A 49 14.84 8.31 11.95
C LYS A 49 14.82 9.69 12.60
N LEU A 50 14.15 10.66 11.98
CA LEU A 50 14.03 12.02 12.50
C LEU A 50 12.91 12.18 13.54
N GLY A 51 12.10 11.13 13.77
CA GLY A 51 10.94 11.20 14.67
C GLY A 51 9.78 12.04 14.11
N LEU A 52 9.74 12.31 12.80
CA LEU A 52 8.69 13.08 12.14
C LEU A 52 7.47 12.22 11.77
N TYR A 53 7.61 10.90 11.82
CA TYR A 53 6.57 9.94 11.48
C TYR A 53 6.80 8.65 12.27
N SER A 54 5.72 8.13 12.87
CA SER A 54 5.69 6.89 13.63
C SER A 54 4.72 5.91 12.92
N PRO A 55 5.21 4.76 12.42
CA PRO A 55 4.34 3.74 11.82
C PRO A 55 3.33 3.12 12.79
N ALA A 56 3.46 3.35 14.10
CA ALA A 56 2.50 2.86 15.08
C ALA A 56 1.17 3.63 15.02
N ASP A 57 1.20 4.86 14.52
CA ASP A 57 0.06 5.79 14.52
C ASP A 57 -0.92 5.50 13.37
N ASP A 58 -0.53 4.67 12.40
CA ASP A 58 -1.35 4.35 11.21
C ASP A 58 -2.56 3.45 11.51
N PHE A 59 -2.60 2.82 12.69
CA PHE A 59 -3.59 1.80 13.07
C PHE A 59 -4.38 2.14 14.35
N GLU A 60 -4.20 3.34 14.89
CA GLU A 60 -5.02 3.94 15.95
C GLU A 60 -6.18 4.77 15.32
#